data_AF-A0A2R7JYI8-F1
#
_entry.id   AF-A0A2R7JYI8-F1
#
_cell.length_a   1.000
_cell.length_b   1.000
_cell.length_c   1.000
_cell.angle_alpha   90.00
_cell.angle_beta   90.00
_cell.angle_gamma   90.00
#
_symmetry.space_group_name_H-M   'P 1'
#
loop_
_entity.id
_entity.type
_entity.pdbx_description
1 polymer ?
#
loop_
_entity_poly.entity_id
_entity_poly.type
_entity_poly.pdbx_seq_one_letter_code
_entity_poly.pdbx_strand_id
1 'polypeptide(L)'
;LLRWFYGTEREALSTADRNKNSYISFLTLNFLISKSVFKKVTFNEKIPNLRHEDTLFSFELKQAKIEIIHIENPVFHLGIENSETFLRKSEEAVVGLKNLVDSNLISSDYVKLSHYYQIIKKYYLQSVIAFGFKISKPLFLKQLLSKKPSLLLFDLYRLGYYCTLKSK
;
A
#
# COMPACT_ATOMS: atom_id res chain seq x y z
N LEU A 1 9.58 -12.81 9.71
CA LEU A 1 10.48 -12.59 8.55
C LEU A 1 9.81 -11.78 7.44
N LEU A 2 8.57 -12.06 7.02
CA LEU A 2 7.90 -11.32 5.94
C LEU A 2 7.93 -9.80 6.13
N ARG A 3 7.58 -9.32 7.34
CA ARG A 3 7.63 -7.91 7.70
C ARG A 3 9.01 -7.27 7.47
N TRP A 4 10.07 -8.00 7.83
CA TRP A 4 11.44 -7.53 7.73
C TRP A 4 11.89 -7.48 6.26
N PHE A 5 11.60 -8.52 5.47
CA PHE A 5 11.85 -8.51 4.02
C PHE A 5 11.09 -7.37 3.33
N TYR A 6 9.80 -7.21 3.63
CA TYR A 6 9.00 -6.12 3.05
C TYR A 6 9.55 -4.75 3.41
N GLY A 7 9.85 -4.53 4.69
CA GLY A 7 10.40 -3.26 5.16
C GLY A 7 11.73 -2.93 4.48
N THR A 8 12.66 -3.88 4.47
CA THR A 8 14.00 -3.68 3.89
C THR A 8 13.94 -3.43 2.37
N GLU A 9 13.12 -4.20 1.64
CA GLU A 9 13.09 -4.13 0.16
C GLU A 9 12.13 -3.07 -0.39
N ARG A 10 11.14 -2.61 0.38
CA ARG A 10 10.07 -1.72 -0.11
C ARG A 10 9.92 -0.42 0.67
N GLU A 11 10.33 -0.36 1.94
CA GLU A 11 10.19 0.84 2.79
C GLU A 11 11.54 1.53 3.03
N ALA A 12 12.63 0.78 3.24
CA ALA A 12 13.99 1.27 3.46
C ALA A 12 14.74 1.56 2.14
N LEU A 13 14.07 2.25 1.21
CA LEU A 13 14.63 2.61 -0.09
C LEU A 13 15.64 3.75 0.01
N SER A 14 16.67 3.71 -0.85
CA SER A 14 17.63 4.80 -0.98
C SER A 14 16.95 6.11 -1.36
N THR A 15 17.54 7.25 -1.01
CA THR A 15 17.02 8.57 -1.43
C THR A 15 16.91 8.70 -2.95
N ALA A 16 17.88 8.14 -3.69
CA ALA A 16 17.85 8.12 -5.14
C ALA A 16 16.64 7.34 -5.69
N ASP A 17 16.31 6.17 -5.10
CA ASP A 17 15.16 5.38 -5.52
C ASP A 17 13.83 6.04 -5.14
N ARG A 18 13.74 6.65 -3.96
CA ARG A 18 12.54 7.39 -3.52
C ARG A 18 12.26 8.57 -4.44
N ASN A 19 13.30 9.31 -4.85
CA ASN A 19 13.16 10.45 -5.77
C ASN A 19 12.71 10.06 -7.19
N LYS A 20 12.82 8.79 -7.62
CA LYS A 20 12.24 8.33 -8.90
C LYS A 20 10.71 8.40 -8.89
N ASN A 21 10.09 8.23 -7.71
CA ASN A 21 8.64 8.30 -7.54
C ASN A 21 8.31 8.96 -6.19
N SER A 22 8.66 10.25 -6.03
CA SER A 22 8.63 10.94 -4.72
C SER A 22 7.27 10.89 -4.02
N TYR A 23 6.18 11.04 -4.77
CA TYR A 23 4.84 10.97 -4.18
C TYR A 23 4.49 9.57 -3.67
N ILE A 24 4.78 8.51 -4.43
CA ILE A 24 4.46 7.14 -4.02
C ILE A 24 5.37 6.66 -2.88
N SER A 25 6.58 7.23 -2.79
CA SER A 25 7.57 6.89 -1.76
C SER A 25 7.43 7.76 -0.50
N PHE A 26 6.44 8.65 -0.45
CA PHE A 26 6.17 9.49 0.70
C PHE A 26 5.59 8.67 1.86
N LEU A 27 6.15 8.84 3.05
CA LEU A 27 5.70 8.19 4.28
C LEU A 27 5.56 9.25 5.38
N THR A 28 4.49 9.19 6.17
CA THR A 28 4.18 10.18 7.22
C THR A 28 4.95 9.96 8.53
N LEU A 29 5.83 8.96 8.59
CA LEU A 29 6.61 8.61 9.78
C LEU A 29 7.50 9.76 10.27
N ASN A 30 8.17 10.44 9.33
CA ASN A 30 9.05 11.57 9.62
C ASN A 30 9.17 12.44 8.37
N PHE A 31 8.54 13.62 8.39
CA PHE A 31 8.62 14.61 7.33
C PHE A 31 8.53 16.02 7.91
N LEU A 32 9.00 16.99 7.13
CA LEU A 32 8.84 18.41 7.42
C LEU A 32 8.00 19.04 6.33
N ILE A 33 7.09 19.93 6.71
CA ILE A 33 6.22 20.63 5.77
C ILE A 33 6.08 22.09 6.19
N SER A 34 6.05 22.99 5.21
CA SER A 34 5.82 24.40 5.49
C SER A 34 4.36 24.62 5.91
N LYS A 35 4.14 25.56 6.84
CA LYS A 35 2.80 25.91 7.31
C LYS A 35 1.87 26.35 6.18
N SER A 36 2.40 27.02 5.16
CA SER A 36 1.63 27.46 3.99
C SER A 36 1.18 26.30 3.12
N VAL A 37 1.98 25.23 2.99
CA VAL A 37 1.58 24.00 2.29
C VAL A 37 0.58 23.21 3.12
N PHE A 38 0.81 23.02 4.42
CA PHE A 38 -0.09 22.25 5.29
C PHE A 38 -1.48 22.89 5.43
N LYS A 39 -1.60 24.21 5.26
CA LYS A 39 -2.89 24.91 5.16
C LYS A 39 -3.66 24.58 3.87
N LYS A 40 -2.98 24.15 2.80
CA LYS A 40 -3.58 23.79 1.51
C LYS A 40 -3.91 22.31 1.44
N VAL A 41 -3.02 21.46 1.96
CA VAL A 41 -3.16 20.01 1.98
C VAL A 41 -2.96 19.55 3.42
N THR A 42 -4.01 19.02 4.03
CA THR A 42 -4.04 18.55 5.42
C THR A 42 -4.54 17.10 5.45
N PHE A 43 -4.29 16.39 6.55
CA PHE A 43 -4.83 15.05 6.71
C PHE A 43 -6.35 15.07 6.73
N ASN A 44 -6.95 14.10 6.04
CA ASN A 44 -8.38 13.93 5.98
C ASN A 44 -8.86 13.13 7.19
N GLU A 45 -9.43 13.79 8.21
CA GLU A 45 -9.91 13.13 9.43
C GLU A 45 -11.21 12.33 9.24
N LYS A 46 -11.83 12.40 8.05
CA LYS A 46 -13.09 11.70 7.75
C LYS A 46 -12.86 10.27 7.26
N ILE A 47 -11.64 9.92 6.85
CA ILE A 47 -11.34 8.55 6.44
C ILE A 47 -11.15 7.66 7.68
N PRO A 48 -11.65 6.42 7.67
CA PRO A 48 -11.34 5.47 8.72
C PRO A 48 -9.82 5.26 8.83
N ASN A 49 -9.32 5.06 10.05
CA ASN A 49 -7.92 4.70 10.29
C ASN A 49 -7.64 3.25 9.84
N LEU A 50 -7.70 3.03 8.53
CA LEU A 50 -7.47 1.76 7.83
C LEU A 50 -6.20 1.85 6.97
N ARG A 51 -5.18 2.53 7.49
CA ARG A 51 -3.93 2.84 6.77
C ARG A 51 -4.19 3.66 5.50
N HIS A 52 -3.15 3.94 4.72
CA HIS A 52 -3.21 4.76 3.50
C HIS A 52 -3.47 6.27 3.72
N GLU A 53 -3.37 6.77 4.94
CA GLU A 53 -3.35 8.22 5.22
C GLU A 53 -2.20 8.91 4.46
N ASP A 54 -1.02 8.28 4.48
CA ASP A 54 0.17 8.70 3.72
C ASP A 54 -0.09 8.72 2.21
N THR A 55 -0.77 7.69 1.68
CA THR A 55 -1.11 7.54 0.27
C THR A 55 -2.10 8.60 -0.19
N LEU A 56 -3.13 8.89 0.62
CA LEU A 56 -4.09 9.95 0.30
C LEU A 56 -3.42 11.32 0.35
N PHE A 57 -2.65 11.58 1.42
CA PHE A 57 -1.93 12.84 1.57
C PHE A 57 -0.93 13.08 0.44
N SER A 58 -0.17 12.06 0.03
CA SER A 58 0.76 12.16 -1.10
C SER A 58 0.05 12.35 -2.45
N PHE A 59 -1.14 11.78 -2.61
CA PHE A 59 -1.98 12.00 -3.79
C PHE A 59 -2.47 13.45 -3.85
N GLU A 60 -2.94 14.00 -2.73
CA GLU A 60 -3.39 15.39 -2.64
C GLU A 60 -2.24 16.37 -2.87
N LEU A 61 -1.04 16.11 -2.33
CA LEU A 61 0.17 16.87 -2.65
C LEU A 61 0.48 16.85 -4.15
N LYS A 62 0.35 15.67 -4.80
CA LYS A 62 0.54 15.52 -6.25
C LYS A 62 -0.47 16.34 -7.03
N GLN A 63 -1.76 16.29 -6.66
CA GLN A 63 -2.81 17.08 -7.31
C GLN A 63 -2.57 18.59 -7.17
N ALA A 64 -2.12 19.02 -6.00
CA ALA A 64 -1.75 20.40 -5.71
C ALA A 64 -0.39 20.82 -6.32
N LYS A 65 0.29 19.90 -7.02
CA LYS A 65 1.61 20.10 -7.64
C LYS A 65 2.68 20.58 -6.65
N ILE A 66 2.61 20.09 -5.41
CA ILE A 66 3.58 20.39 -4.36
C ILE A 66 4.75 19.42 -4.47
N GLU A 67 5.96 19.95 -4.67
CA GLU A 67 7.16 19.14 -4.74
C GLU A 67 7.48 18.43 -3.42
N ILE A 68 7.88 17.16 -3.51
CA ILE A 68 8.37 16.36 -2.40
C ILE A 68 9.84 16.04 -2.67
N ILE A 69 10.70 16.47 -1.75
CA ILE A 69 12.15 16.21 -1.80
C ILE A 69 12.46 15.17 -0.73
N HIS A 70 13.01 14.03 -1.13
CA HIS A 70 13.54 13.07 -0.18
C HIS A 70 14.98 13.43 0.20
N ILE A 71 15.26 13.40 1.49
CA ILE A 71 16.60 13.51 2.08
C ILE A 71 17.01 12.16 2.67
N GLU A 72 18.32 11.97 2.88
CA GLU A 72 18.86 10.77 3.51
C GLU A 72 18.38 10.68 4.98
N ASN A 73 17.30 9.92 5.17
CA ASN A 73 16.67 9.66 6.45
C ASN A 73 16.26 8.18 6.45
N PRO A 74 17.19 7.26 6.75
CA PRO A 74 16.95 5.83 6.59
C PRO A 74 15.91 5.32 7.58
N VAL A 75 15.03 4.44 7.11
CA VAL A 75 14.04 3.75 7.93
C VAL A 75 14.64 2.44 8.45
N PHE A 76 14.53 2.21 9.76
CA PHE A 76 15.01 0.98 10.39
C PHE A 76 13.86 0.04 10.75
N HIS A 77 13.99 -1.22 10.33
CA HIS A 77 13.06 -2.29 10.70
C HIS A 77 13.62 -3.16 11.82
N LEU A 78 13.29 -2.79 13.06
CA LEU A 78 13.79 -3.43 14.29
C LEU A 78 13.15 -4.80 14.61
N GLY A 79 12.37 -5.39 13.68
CA GLY A 79 11.76 -6.71 13.87
C GLY A 79 10.68 -6.81 14.96
N ILE A 80 10.12 -5.67 15.39
CA ILE A 80 9.15 -5.57 16.50
C ILE A 80 7.82 -6.28 16.15
N GLU A 81 7.45 -6.32 14.87
CA GLU A 81 6.18 -6.90 14.42
C GLU A 81 6.38 -8.27 13.76
N ASN A 82 5.58 -9.26 14.20
CA ASN A 82 5.60 -10.61 13.63
C ASN A 82 4.88 -10.67 12.26
N SER A 83 5.15 -11.75 11.50
CA SER A 83 4.66 -11.86 10.12
C SER A 83 3.15 -12.06 10.00
N GLU A 84 2.53 -12.69 10.99
CA GLU A 84 1.06 -12.86 11.04
C GLU A 84 0.35 -11.52 11.25
N THR A 85 0.84 -10.72 12.19
CA THR A 85 0.32 -9.37 12.47
C THR A 85 0.49 -8.47 11.26
N PHE A 86 1.67 -8.50 10.63
CA PHE A 86 1.91 -7.76 9.39
C PHE A 86 0.97 -8.17 8.27
N LEU A 87 0.72 -9.47 8.10
CA LEU A 87 -0.17 -9.98 7.04
C LEU A 87 -1.62 -9.55 7.26
N ARG A 88 -2.13 -9.63 8.50
CA ARG A 88 -3.45 -9.11 8.87
C ARG A 88 -3.56 -7.60 8.60
N LYS A 89 -2.58 -6.81 9.05
CA LYS A 89 -2.53 -5.37 8.77
C LYS A 89 -2.43 -5.05 7.28
N SER A 90 -1.84 -5.95 6.50
CA SER A 90 -1.77 -5.81 5.05
C SER A 90 -3.13 -6.06 4.40
N GLU A 91 -3.93 -7.03 4.88
CA GLU A 91 -5.32 -7.20 4.44
C GLU A 91 -6.16 -5.96 4.77
N GLU A 92 -6.02 -5.41 5.99
CA GLU A 92 -6.67 -4.15 6.40
C GLU A 92 -6.29 -2.99 5.46
N ALA A 93 -5.01 -2.88 5.09
CA ALA A 93 -4.55 -1.89 4.13
C ALA A 93 -5.20 -2.06 2.75
N VAL A 94 -5.37 -3.30 2.26
CA VAL A 94 -6.10 -3.54 0.98
C VAL A 94 -7.54 -3.05 1.06
N VAL A 95 -8.22 -3.25 2.20
CA VAL A 95 -9.57 -2.70 2.42
C VAL A 95 -9.54 -1.17 2.43
N GLY A 96 -8.57 -0.55 3.12
CA GLY A 96 -8.36 0.89 3.13
C GLY A 96 -8.16 1.45 1.71
N LEU A 97 -7.26 0.85 0.93
CA LEU A 97 -7.02 1.23 -0.46
C LEU A 97 -8.29 1.15 -1.30
N LYS A 98 -9.04 0.05 -1.18
CA LYS A 98 -10.31 -0.12 -1.89
C LYS A 98 -11.30 1.00 -1.53
N ASN A 99 -11.42 1.35 -0.25
CA ASN A 99 -12.30 2.43 0.18
C ASN A 99 -11.90 3.77 -0.41
N LEU A 100 -10.61 4.09 -0.47
CA LEU A 100 -10.12 5.33 -1.09
C LEU A 100 -10.47 5.40 -2.58
N VAL A 101 -10.26 4.31 -3.31
CA VAL A 101 -10.55 4.22 -4.76
C VAL A 101 -12.05 4.26 -5.02
N ASP A 102 -12.85 3.45 -4.32
CA ASP A 102 -14.31 3.37 -4.50
C ASP A 102 -14.99 4.70 -4.12
N SER A 103 -14.40 5.48 -3.21
CA SER A 103 -14.89 6.81 -2.81
C SER A 103 -14.33 7.96 -3.67
N ASN A 104 -13.59 7.65 -4.75
CA ASN A 104 -12.93 8.61 -5.63
C ASN A 104 -11.97 9.59 -4.91
N LEU A 105 -11.42 9.20 -3.75
CA LEU A 105 -10.45 10.01 -3.01
C LEU A 105 -9.05 9.93 -3.65
N ILE A 106 -8.74 8.81 -4.31
CA ILE A 106 -7.55 8.66 -5.14
C ILE A 106 -7.91 8.08 -6.50
N SER A 107 -7.09 8.36 -7.51
CA SER A 107 -7.24 7.70 -8.81
C SER A 107 -6.87 6.21 -8.70
N SER A 108 -7.60 5.37 -9.41
CA SER A 108 -7.44 3.91 -9.32
C SER A 108 -6.09 3.41 -9.83
N ASP A 109 -5.39 4.20 -10.64
CA ASP A 109 -4.06 3.95 -11.17
C ASP A 109 -2.93 4.52 -10.30
N TYR A 110 -3.24 5.28 -9.24
CA TYR A 110 -2.22 5.89 -8.39
C TYR A 110 -1.38 4.85 -7.65
N VAL A 111 -2.02 3.82 -7.10
CA VAL A 111 -1.35 2.69 -6.45
C VAL A 111 -1.35 1.49 -7.40
N LYS A 112 -0.19 0.85 -7.59
CA LYS A 112 -0.06 -0.31 -8.49
C LYS A 112 -1.06 -1.42 -8.19
N LEU A 113 -1.32 -1.68 -6.91
CA LEU A 113 -2.24 -2.72 -6.49
C LEU A 113 -3.69 -2.46 -6.97
N SER A 114 -4.18 -1.22 -6.83
CA SER A 114 -5.49 -0.84 -7.34
C SER A 114 -5.52 -0.81 -8.87
N HIS A 115 -4.42 -0.39 -9.51
CA HIS A 115 -4.29 -0.38 -10.96
C HIS A 115 -4.48 -1.79 -11.56
N TYR A 116 -3.75 -2.79 -11.05
CA TYR A 116 -3.88 -4.17 -11.51
C TYR A 116 -5.26 -4.76 -11.19
N TYR A 117 -5.86 -4.40 -10.06
CA TYR A 117 -7.23 -4.78 -9.76
C TYR A 117 -8.22 -4.23 -10.81
N GLN A 118 -8.07 -2.98 -11.25
CA GLN A 118 -8.92 -2.43 -12.32
C GLN A 118 -8.71 -3.14 -13.65
N ILE A 119 -7.47 -3.52 -13.98
CA ILE A 119 -7.19 -4.34 -15.17
C ILE A 119 -7.94 -5.67 -15.09
N ILE A 120 -7.83 -6.39 -13.97
CA ILE A 120 -8.55 -7.64 -13.74
C ILE A 120 -10.06 -7.46 -13.89
N LYS A 121 -10.61 -6.38 -13.31
CA LYS A 121 -12.03 -6.05 -13.39
C LYS A 121 -12.45 -5.75 -14.84
N LYS A 122 -11.64 -5.01 -15.61
CA LYS A 122 -11.86 -4.71 -17.03
C LYS A 122 -11.96 -5.96 -17.90
N TYR A 123 -11.21 -7.01 -17.57
CA TYR A 123 -11.28 -8.31 -18.27
C TYR A 123 -12.29 -9.28 -17.65
N TYR A 124 -13.14 -8.85 -16.71
CA TYR A 124 -14.14 -9.68 -16.03
C TYR A 124 -13.56 -10.90 -15.28
N LEU A 125 -12.27 -10.87 -14.94
CA LEU A 125 -11.57 -11.98 -14.29
C LEU A 125 -11.67 -11.96 -12.76
N GLN A 126 -12.34 -10.96 -12.17
CA GLN A 126 -12.42 -10.79 -10.73
C GLN A 126 -12.94 -12.04 -10.02
N SER A 127 -14.07 -12.60 -10.47
CA SER A 127 -14.70 -13.77 -9.83
C SER A 127 -13.82 -15.03 -9.93
N VAL A 128 -13.15 -15.22 -11.07
CA VAL A 128 -12.24 -16.35 -11.31
C VAL A 128 -11.04 -16.27 -10.36
N ILE A 129 -10.41 -15.09 -10.28
CA ILE A 129 -9.26 -14.87 -9.40
C ILE A 129 -9.67 -14.95 -7.93
N ALA A 130 -10.82 -14.40 -7.56
CA ALA A 130 -11.34 -14.49 -6.20
C ALA A 130 -11.59 -15.95 -5.78
N PHE A 131 -12.15 -16.78 -6.66
CA PHE A 131 -12.36 -18.19 -6.41
C PHE A 131 -11.03 -18.95 -6.29
N GLY A 132 -10.12 -18.77 -7.24
CA GLY A 132 -8.78 -19.39 -7.20
C GLY A 132 -7.99 -18.97 -5.95
N PHE A 133 -8.11 -17.71 -5.53
CA PHE A 133 -7.50 -17.21 -4.31
C PHE A 133 -8.06 -17.87 -3.06
N LYS A 134 -9.40 -18.04 -2.94
CA LYS A 134 -10.01 -18.72 -1.77
C LYS A 134 -9.46 -20.13 -1.58
N ILE A 135 -9.28 -20.88 -2.66
CA ILE A 135 -8.74 -22.25 -2.62
C ILE A 135 -7.24 -22.23 -2.28
N SER A 136 -6.47 -21.33 -2.88
CA SER A 136 -5.01 -21.27 -2.72
C SER A 136 -4.56 -20.47 -1.48
N LYS A 137 -5.46 -19.77 -0.78
CA LYS A 137 -5.14 -18.95 0.41
C LYS A 137 -4.31 -19.70 1.45
N PRO A 138 -4.63 -20.95 1.86
CA PRO A 138 -3.81 -21.69 2.83
C PRO A 138 -2.36 -21.92 2.36
N LEU A 139 -2.14 -22.11 1.06
CA LEU A 139 -0.80 -22.27 0.48
C LEU A 139 -0.01 -20.96 0.54
N PHE A 140 -0.65 -19.83 0.22
CA PHE A 140 -0.05 -18.52 0.41
C PHE A 140 0.33 -18.28 1.86
N LEU A 141 -0.58 -18.54 2.81
CA LEU A 141 -0.30 -18.36 4.24
C LEU A 141 0.91 -19.19 4.68
N LYS A 142 0.97 -20.47 4.29
CA LYS A 142 2.11 -21.35 4.59
C LYS A 142 3.43 -20.81 4.04
N GLN A 143 3.42 -20.27 2.82
CA GLN A 143 4.62 -19.71 2.19
C GLN A 143 5.05 -18.39 2.86
N LEU A 144 4.10 -17.47 3.05
CA LEU A 144 4.33 -16.12 3.57
C LEU A 144 4.73 -16.11 5.04
N LEU A 145 4.30 -17.11 5.82
CA LEU A 145 4.70 -17.30 7.21
C LEU A 145 5.91 -18.23 7.37
N SER A 146 6.49 -18.70 6.26
CA SER A 146 7.69 -19.54 6.29
C SER A 146 8.96 -18.75 6.64
N LYS A 147 10.08 -19.49 6.75
CA LYS A 147 11.41 -18.90 6.96
C LYS A 147 11.94 -18.12 5.74
N LYS A 148 11.35 -18.29 4.54
CA LYS A 148 11.77 -17.65 3.29
C LYS A 148 10.53 -17.12 2.53
N PRO A 149 9.87 -16.06 3.03
CA PRO A 149 8.69 -15.51 2.39
C PRO A 149 9.03 -14.88 1.04
N SER A 150 8.11 -14.97 0.06
CA SER A 150 8.28 -14.34 -1.25
C SER A 150 7.47 -13.05 -1.35
N LEU A 151 8.13 -11.95 -1.69
CA LEU A 151 7.45 -10.66 -1.91
C LEU A 151 6.56 -10.68 -3.17
N LEU A 152 6.93 -11.46 -4.19
CA LEU A 152 6.08 -11.65 -5.37
C LEU A 152 4.78 -12.37 -4.99
N LEU A 153 4.87 -13.44 -4.19
CA LEU A 153 3.66 -14.13 -3.70
C LEU A 153 2.86 -13.25 -2.75
N PHE A 154 3.51 -12.36 -2.00
CA PHE A 154 2.82 -11.38 -1.18
C PHE A 154 2.05 -10.35 -2.02
N ASP A 155 2.61 -9.88 -3.14
CA ASP A 155 1.93 -9.00 -4.08
C ASP A 155 0.70 -9.70 -4.70
N LEU A 156 0.85 -10.96 -5.14
CA LEU A 156 -0.25 -11.79 -5.64
C LEU A 156 -1.30 -12.08 -4.56
N TYR A 157 -0.88 -12.31 -3.32
CA TYR A 157 -1.77 -12.51 -2.19
C TYR A 157 -2.67 -11.30 -1.96
N ARG A 158 -2.08 -10.10 -1.92
CA ARG A 158 -2.82 -8.84 -1.74
C ARG A 158 -3.79 -8.60 -2.89
N LEU A 159 -3.37 -8.87 -4.13
CA LEU A 159 -4.22 -8.72 -5.32
C LEU A 159 -5.37 -9.72 -5.32
N GLY A 160 -5.11 -10.99 -5.00
CA GLY A 160 -6.14 -12.02 -4.86
C GLY A 160 -7.12 -11.69 -3.74
N TYR A 161 -6.64 -11.23 -2.59
CA TYR A 161 -7.48 -10.75 -1.49
C TYR A 161 -8.36 -9.57 -1.93
N TYR A 162 -7.80 -8.58 -2.64
CA TYR A 162 -8.57 -7.47 -3.22
C TYR A 162 -9.71 -7.98 -4.09
N CYS A 163 -9.47 -8.96 -4.97
CA CYS A 163 -10.52 -9.54 -5.81
C CYS A 163 -11.67 -10.18 -5.02
N THR A 164 -11.43 -10.66 -3.79
CA THR A 164 -12.48 -11.21 -2.92
C THR A 164 -13.36 -10.16 -2.24
N LEU A 165 -12.90 -8.90 -2.18
CA LEU A 165 -13.67 -7.82 -1.57
C LEU A 165 -14.86 -7.48 -2.46
N LYS A 166 -16.03 -7.34 -1.84
CA LYS A 166 -17.24 -6.87 -2.54
C LYS A 166 -17.04 -5.41 -2.94
N SER A 167 -17.46 -5.06 -4.15
CA SER A 167 -17.66 -3.66 -4.51
C SER A 167 -18.90 -3.14 -3.76
N LYS A 168 -18.85 -1.88 -3.33
CA LYS A 168 -20.07 -1.15 -2.96
C LYS A 168 -20.95 -0.94 -4.19
#